data_AF-A0A3M1XWQ4-F1
#
_entry.id   AF-A0A3M1XWQ4-F1
#
_cell.length_a   1.000
_cell.length_b   1.000
_cell.length_c   1.000
_cell.angle_alpha   90.00
_cell.angle_beta   90.00
_cell.angle_gamma   90.00
#
_symmetry.space_group_name_H-M   'P 1'
#
loop_
_entity.id
_entity.type
_entity.pdbx_description
1 polymer ?
#
loop_
_entity_poly.entity_id
_entity_poly.type
_entity_poly.pdbx_seq_one_letter_code
_entity_poly.pdbx_strand_id
1 'polypeptide(L)'
;MKTLPVSEVKMKLSALVDSVNETDEEIVITKNGRPVAVLVSTEEFESWQETKMVKTDPDLMKEIRKGLRSLKRGKAKLYTLEELFR
;
A
#
# COMPACT_ATOMS: atom_id res chain seq x y z
N MET A 1 3.50 8.04 -10.54
CA MET A 1 4.61 7.08 -10.76
C MET A 1 5.64 7.70 -11.69
N LYS A 2 6.78 8.12 -11.14
CA LYS A 2 7.89 8.70 -11.93
C LYS A 2 8.83 7.59 -12.36
N THR A 3 9.51 7.75 -13.50
CA THR A 3 10.52 6.79 -13.98
C THR A 3 11.81 7.54 -14.24
N LEU A 4 12.87 7.19 -13.50
CA LEU A 4 14.15 7.91 -13.54
C LEU A 4 15.30 6.94 -13.85
N PRO A 5 16.35 7.37 -14.57
CA PRO A 5 17.57 6.59 -14.72
C PRO A 5 18.36 6.53 -13.41
N VAL A 6 19.06 5.43 -13.17
CA VAL A 6 19.88 5.22 -11.96
C VAL A 6 20.91 6.33 -11.74
N SER A 7 21.42 6.95 -12.82
CA SER A 7 22.34 8.09 -12.73
C SER A 7 21.69 9.32 -12.08
N GLU A 8 20.43 9.62 -12.43
CA GLU A 8 19.70 10.75 -11.86
C GLU A 8 19.31 10.47 -10.41
N VAL A 9 18.86 9.26 -10.11
CA VAL A 9 18.53 8.85 -8.74
C VAL A 9 19.75 8.99 -7.83
N LYS A 10 20.94 8.54 -8.28
CA LYS A 10 22.19 8.71 -7.52
C LYS A 10 22.51 10.17 -7.20
N MET A 11 22.25 11.09 -8.14
CA MET A 11 22.54 12.51 -7.96
C MET A 11 21.56 13.19 -6.99
N LYS A 12 20.32 12.70 -6.91
CA LYS A 12 19.21 13.36 -6.19
C LYS A 12 18.67 12.54 -5.02
N LEU A 13 19.39 11.50 -4.57
CA LEU A 13 18.84 10.47 -3.69
C LEU A 13 18.18 11.05 -2.43
N SER A 14 18.82 12.01 -1.75
CA SER A 14 18.25 12.64 -0.54
C SER A 14 16.88 13.25 -0.80
N ALA A 15 16.78 14.14 -1.79
CA ALA A 15 15.52 14.81 -2.13
C ALA A 15 14.44 13.82 -2.63
N LEU A 16 14.85 12.74 -3.31
CA LEU A 16 13.93 11.71 -3.74
C LEU A 16 13.42 10.88 -2.55
N VAL A 17 14.27 10.55 -1.58
CA VAL A 17 13.86 9.87 -0.34
C VAL A 17 12.89 10.73 0.46
N ASP A 18 13.19 12.01 0.65
CA ASP A 18 12.29 12.95 1.33
C ASP A 18 10.94 13.03 0.60
N SER A 19 10.98 13.16 -0.73
CA SER A 19 9.77 13.22 -1.55
C SER A 19 8.90 11.96 -1.46
N VAL A 20 9.48 10.76 -1.52
CA VAL A 20 8.67 9.53 -1.41
C VAL A 20 8.10 9.37 0.00
N ASN A 21 8.82 9.82 1.03
CA ASN A 21 8.37 9.77 2.41
C ASN A 21 7.20 10.74 2.70
N GLU A 22 7.13 11.87 1.99
CA GLU A 22 6.07 12.86 2.17
C GLU A 22 4.82 12.60 1.30
N THR A 23 4.98 11.92 0.17
CA THR A 23 3.93 11.85 -0.86
C THR A 23 3.43 10.43 -1.16
N ASP A 24 4.10 9.41 -0.63
CA ASP A 24 3.92 8.00 -0.98
C ASP A 24 3.97 7.71 -2.49
N GLU A 25 4.56 8.61 -3.29
CA GLU A 25 4.74 8.40 -4.73
C GLU A 25 5.90 7.43 -5.01
N GLU A 26 5.60 6.33 -5.71
CA GLU A 26 6.61 5.40 -6.17
C GLU A 26 7.46 5.96 -7.33
N ILE A 27 8.76 5.64 -7.30
CA ILE A 27 9.72 5.97 -8.37
C ILE A 27 10.31 4.69 -8.94
N VAL A 28 10.09 4.43 -10.23
CA VAL A 28 10.76 3.36 -10.95
C VAL A 28 12.16 3.79 -11.34
N ILE A 29 13.15 2.98 -10.99
CA ILE A 29 14.56 3.18 -11.33
C ILE A 29 14.91 2.32 -12.53
N THR A 30 15.50 2.93 -13.55
CA THR A 30 15.94 2.24 -14.76
C THR A 30 17.47 2.17 -14.89
N LYS A 31 17.97 1.12 -15.53
CA LYS A 31 19.37 0.98 -15.96
C LYS A 31 19.37 0.65 -17.45
N ASN A 32 20.05 1.46 -18.26
CA ASN A 32 20.04 1.34 -19.73
C ASN A 32 18.61 1.30 -20.32
N GLY A 33 17.71 2.15 -19.80
CA GLY A 33 16.30 2.24 -20.22
C GLY A 33 15.40 1.12 -19.71
N ARG A 34 15.91 0.14 -18.96
CA ARG A 34 15.12 -0.99 -18.43
C ARG A 34 14.82 -0.80 -16.93
N PRO A 35 13.57 -0.95 -16.47
CA PRO A 35 13.25 -0.97 -15.04
C PRO A 35 14.05 -2.05 -14.29
N VAL A 36 14.63 -1.69 -13.15
CA VAL A 36 15.46 -2.60 -12.33
C VAL A 36 15.17 -2.52 -10.83
N ALA A 37 14.57 -1.42 -10.36
CA ALA A 37 14.19 -1.25 -8.96
C ALA A 37 13.04 -0.23 -8.84
N VAL A 38 12.42 -0.15 -7.66
CA VAL A 38 11.44 0.88 -7.29
C VAL A 38 11.88 1.47 -5.95
N LEU A 39 11.81 2.79 -5.82
CA LEU A 39 11.95 3.51 -4.55
C LEU A 39 10.55 3.87 -4.05
N VAL A 40 10.30 3.58 -2.77
CA VAL A 40 9.07 3.85 -2.04
C VAL A 40 9.40 4.27 -0.60
N SER A 41 8.45 4.88 0.10
CA SER A 41 8.58 5.10 1.55
C SER A 41 8.61 3.75 2.29
N THR A 42 9.16 3.74 3.50
CA THR A 42 9.15 2.53 4.35
C THR A 42 7.73 2.14 4.74
N GLU A 43 6.89 3.12 5.04
CA GLU A 43 5.47 2.91 5.39
C GLU A 43 4.68 2.27 4.24
N GLU A 44 4.88 2.73 3.01
CA GLU A 44 4.22 2.13 1.83
C GLU A 44 4.69 0.69 1.60
N PHE A 45 6.00 0.43 1.75
CA PHE A 45 6.53 -0.93 1.62
C PHE A 45 5.94 -1.88 2.67
N GLU A 46 5.83 -1.45 3.93
CA GLU A 46 5.22 -2.22 5.01
C GLU A 46 3.71 -2.45 4.75
N SER A 47 2.99 -1.42 4.32
CA SER A 47 1.58 -1.49 3.94
C SER A 47 1.31 -2.52 2.83
N TRP A 48 2.22 -2.63 1.86
CA TRP A 48 2.14 -3.68 0.83
C TRP A 48 2.38 -5.07 1.39
N GLN A 49 3.33 -5.24 2.33
CA GLN A 49 3.56 -6.54 2.96
C GLN A 49 2.34 -6.97 3.79
N GLU A 50 1.72 -6.06 4.53
CA GLU A 50 0.48 -6.33 5.27
C GLU A 50 -0.65 -6.72 4.32
N THR A 51 -0.87 -5.93 3.27
CA THR A 51 -1.90 -6.22 2.26
C THR A 51 -1.67 -7.59 1.61
N LYS A 52 -0.41 -7.93 1.31
CA LYS A 52 -0.04 -9.25 0.78
C LYS A 52 -0.35 -10.35 1.78
N MET A 53 -0.01 -10.17 3.06
CA MET A 53 -0.27 -11.13 4.13
C MET A 53 -1.78 -11.41 4.25
N VAL A 54 -2.60 -10.37 4.32
CA VAL A 54 -4.07 -10.50 4.36
C VAL A 54 -4.58 -11.24 3.13
N LYS A 55 -4.09 -10.89 1.94
CA LYS A 55 -4.54 -11.53 0.69
C LYS A 55 -4.15 -12.99 0.56
N THR A 56 -3.07 -13.43 1.21
CA THR A 56 -2.64 -14.83 1.22
C THR A 56 -3.46 -15.72 2.15
N ASP A 57 -4.22 -15.14 3.09
CA ASP A 57 -5.12 -15.89 3.97
C ASP A 57 -6.51 -16.05 3.31
N PRO A 58 -6.87 -17.26 2.83
CA PRO A 58 -8.14 -17.47 2.13
C PRO A 58 -9.35 -17.36 3.05
N ASP A 59 -9.22 -17.70 4.34
CA ASP A 59 -10.33 -17.68 5.30
C ASP A 59 -10.62 -16.24 5.74
N LEU A 60 -9.58 -15.46 6.05
CA LEU A 60 -9.71 -14.03 6.30
C LEU A 60 -10.34 -13.31 5.09
N MET A 61 -9.86 -13.60 3.88
CA MET A 61 -10.42 -13.02 2.66
C MET A 61 -11.87 -13.45 2.40
N LYS A 62 -12.31 -14.61 2.87
CA LYS A 62 -13.71 -15.04 2.79
C LYS A 62 -14.59 -14.22 3.73
N GLU A 63 -14.14 -14.01 4.98
CA GLU A 63 -14.86 -13.19 5.96
C GLU A 63 -14.92 -11.71 5.54
N ILE A 64 -13.81 -11.12 5.05
CA ILE A 64 -13.80 -9.75 4.49
C ILE A 64 -14.86 -9.60 3.40
N ARG A 65 -14.87 -10.49 2.40
CA ARG A 65 -15.85 -10.43 1.30
C ARG A 65 -17.29 -10.61 1.78
N LYS A 66 -17.52 -11.44 2.79
CA LYS A 66 -18.83 -11.64 3.41
C LYS A 66 -19.29 -10.36 4.13
N GLY A 67 -18.42 -9.74 4.92
CA GLY A 67 -18.66 -8.44 5.57
C GLY A 67 -19.03 -7.34 4.58
N LEU A 68 -18.23 -7.18 3.52
CA LEU A 68 -18.49 -6.20 2.45
C LEU A 68 -19.85 -6.42 1.77
N ARG A 69 -20.23 -7.68 1.49
CA ARG A 69 -21.56 -7.99 0.94
C ARG A 69 -22.69 -7.66 1.91
N SER A 70 -22.51 -7.91 3.20
CA SER A 70 -23.51 -7.59 4.23
C SER A 70 -23.72 -6.08 4.36
N LEU A 71 -22.62 -5.30 4.37
CA LEU A 71 -22.65 -3.83 4.38
C LEU A 71 -23.38 -3.29 3.15
N LYS A 72 -22.99 -3.73 1.94
CA LYS A 72 -23.62 -3.28 0.68
C LYS A 72 -25.12 -3.60 0.61
N ARG A 73 -25.57 -4.67 1.27
CA ARG A 73 -26.98 -5.08 1.29
C ARG A 73 -27.78 -4.48 2.46
N GLY A 74 -27.18 -3.63 3.29
CA GLY A 74 -27.82 -3.10 4.50
C GLY A 74 -28.17 -4.18 5.53
N LYS A 75 -27.51 -5.34 5.47
CA LYS A 75 -27.73 -6.48 6.39
C LYS A 75 -26.68 -6.54 7.51
N ALA A 76 -25.71 -5.63 7.50
CA ALA A 76 -24.73 -5.52 8.56
C ALA A 76 -25.39 -4.91 9.80
N LYS A 77 -25.19 -5.54 10.96
CA LYS A 77 -25.52 -4.92 12.23
C LYS A 77 -24.49 -3.83 12.49
N LEU A 78 -24.93 -2.59 12.60
CA LEU A 78 -24.11 -1.46 12.98
C LEU A 78 -24.31 -1.23 14.48
N TYR A 79 -23.22 -0.89 15.15
CA TYR A 79 -23.21 -0.61 16.57
C TYR A 79 -22.40 0.66 16.79
N THR A 80 -22.79 1.48 17.77
CA THR A 80 -21.88 2.50 18.30
C THR A 80 -20.76 1.83 19.11
N LEU A 81 -19.72 2.61 19.45
CA LEU A 81 -18.64 2.11 20.28
C LEU A 81 -19.16 1.67 21.67
N GLU A 82 -20.12 2.41 22.24
CA GLU A 82 -20.74 2.07 23.53
C GLU A 82 -21.59 0.81 23.46
N GLU A 83 -22.33 0.59 22.36
CA GLU A 83 -23.12 -0.62 22.15
C GLU A 83 -22.26 -1.87 21.97
N LEU A 84 -21.06 -1.73 21.39
CA LEU A 84 -20.13 -2.83 21.19
C LEU A 84 -19.51 -3.36 22.49
N PHE A 85 -19.30 -2.48 23.48
CA PHE A 85 -18.67 -2.81 24.76
C PHE A 85 -19.66 -3.12 25.90
N ARG A 86 -20.96 -3.13 25.61
CA ARG A 86 -22.01 -3.59 26.54
C ARG A 86 -22.30 -5.08 26.34
#